data_AF-A0A965J6I4-F1
#
_entry.id   AF-A0A965J6I4-F1
#
_cell.length_a   1.000
_cell.length_b   1.000
_cell.length_c   1.000
_cell.angle_alpha   90.00
_cell.angle_beta   90.00
_cell.angle_gamma   90.00
#
_symmetry.space_group_name_H-M   'P 1'
#
loop_
_entity.id
_entity.type
_entity.pdbx_description
1 polymer ?
#
loop_
_entity_poly.entity_id
_entity_poly.type
_entity_poly.pdbx_seq_one_letter_code
_entity_poly.pdbx_strand_id
1 'polypeptide(L)' 'LSINERFNEYILTQLRKQKGIAWDSLQQSFEPPIYRHVPKILEKWNQCITITNTGFHLNLKGMLMADAICSDLFIV' A
#
# COMPACT_ATOMS: atom_id res chain seq x y z
N LEU A 1 10.17 16.47 -0.44
CA LEU A 1 9.13 15.55 0.04
C LEU A 1 9.46 15.13 1.46
N SER A 2 8.57 15.40 2.41
CA SER A 2 8.62 14.83 3.76
C SER A 2 8.55 13.29 3.69
N ILE A 3 8.87 12.61 4.80
CA ILE A 3 8.79 11.15 4.84
C ILE A 3 7.37 10.64 4.53
N ASN A 4 6.33 11.37 4.98
CA ASN A 4 4.93 11.07 4.71
C ASN A 4 4.60 11.25 3.21
N GLU A 5 5.05 12.35 2.60
CA GLU A 5 4.84 12.60 1.17
C GLU A 5 5.52 11.53 0.31
N ARG A 6 6.77 11.14 0.67
CA ARG A 6 7.48 10.05 -0.02
C ARG A 6 6.75 8.71 0.10
N PHE A 7 6.16 8.44 1.26
CA PHE A 7 5.36 7.23 1.47
C PHE A 7 4.10 7.25 0.61
N ASN A 8 3.36 8.36 0.61
CA ASN A 8 2.14 8.50 -0.19
C ASN A 8 2.43 8.33 -1.70
N GLU A 9 3.50 8.94 -2.21
CA GLU A 9 3.93 8.75 -3.59
C GLU A 9 4.34 7.30 -3.90
N TYR A 10 5.02 6.63 -2.97
CA TYR A 10 5.39 5.23 -3.10
C TYR A 10 4.15 4.33 -3.24
N ILE A 11 3.18 4.45 -2.31
CA ILE A 11 1.93 3.70 -2.35
C ILE A 11 1.22 3.92 -3.69
N LEU A 12 1.03 5.18 -4.08
CA LEU A 12 0.34 5.55 -5.31
C LEU A 12 1.00 4.93 -6.54
N THR A 13 2.33 5.01 -6.61
CA THR A 13 3.12 4.50 -7.73
C THR A 13 3.03 2.98 -7.84
N GLN A 14 3.16 2.27 -6.72
CA GLN A 14 3.14 0.80 -6.71
C GLN A 14 1.77 0.23 -7.05
N LEU A 15 0.71 0.81 -6.47
CA LEU A 15 -0.65 0.35 -6.70
C LEU A 15 -1.14 0.66 -8.13
N ARG A 16 -0.78 1.82 -8.71
CA ARG A 16 -1.12 2.14 -10.12
C ARG A 16 -0.37 1.30 -11.13
N LYS A 17 0.88 0.92 -10.86
CA LYS A 17 1.69 0.09 -11.78
C LYS A 17 1.29 -1.39 -11.77
N GLN A 18 0.25 -1.77 -11.02
CA GLN A 18 -0.21 -3.17 -10.82
C GLN A 18 0.87 -4.12 -10.30
N LYS A 19 2.03 -3.62 -9.86
CA LYS A 19 3.11 -4.43 -9.31
C LYS A 19 2.83 -4.89 -7.89
N GLY A 20 1.89 -4.22 -7.21
CA GLY A 20 1.67 -4.41 -5.79
C GLY A 20 2.84 -3.87 -4.97
N ILE A 21 2.83 -4.14 -3.67
CA ILE A 21 3.83 -3.70 -2.72
C ILE A 21 4.52 -4.92 -2.13
N ALA A 22 5.84 -4.96 -2.24
CA ALA A 22 6.66 -5.94 -1.56
C ALA A 22 6.99 -5.48 -0.14
N TRP A 23 6.86 -6.37 0.83
CA TRP A 23 7.13 -6.07 2.24
C TRP A 23 8.57 -5.63 2.46
N ASP A 24 9.52 -6.35 1.87
CA ASP A 24 10.94 -6.03 1.98
C ASP A 24 11.25 -4.63 1.44
N SER A 25 10.68 -4.27 0.29
CA SER A 25 10.88 -2.93 -0.29
C SER A 25 10.27 -1.84 0.59
N LEU A 26 9.12 -2.09 1.19
CA LEU A 26 8.47 -1.16 2.12
C LEU A 26 9.32 -0.95 3.38
N GLN A 27 9.82 -2.03 3.97
CA GLN A 27 10.65 -2.02 5.18
C GLN A 27 12.05 -1.43 4.96
N GLN A 28 12.63 -1.61 3.78
CA GLN A 28 13.92 -1.01 3.41
C GLN A 28 13.80 0.50 3.13
N SER A 29 12.62 0.96 2.65
CA SER A 29 12.43 2.35 2.21
C SER A 29 11.94 3.28 3.31
N PHE A 30 11.28 2.74 4.34
CA PHE A 30 10.60 3.52 5.38
C PHE A 30 10.83 2.92 6.76
N GLU A 31 10.85 3.77 7.79
CA GLU A 31 10.95 3.31 9.17
C GLU A 31 9.62 2.71 9.66
N PRO A 32 9.64 1.79 10.64
CA PRO A 32 8.44 1.11 11.12
C PRO A 32 7.23 1.99 11.45
N PRO A 33 7.36 3.18 12.07
CA PRO A 33 6.22 4.04 12.34
C PRO A 33 5.43 4.46 11.10
N ILE A 34 6.10 4.54 9.94
CA ILE A 34 5.53 5.00 8.68
C ILE A 34 4.65 3.94 8.01
N TYR A 35 4.91 2.65 8.20
CA TYR A 35 4.14 1.59 7.51
C TYR A 35 3.37 0.65 8.44
N ARG A 36 3.49 0.80 9.77
CA ARG A 36 2.87 -0.09 10.75
C ARG A 36 1.34 -0.15 10.64
N HIS A 37 0.70 0.89 10.12
CA HIS A 37 -0.75 0.93 9.93
C HIS A 37 -1.22 0.12 8.71
N VAL A 38 -0.34 -0.14 7.74
CA VAL A 38 -0.69 -0.77 6.45
C VAL A 38 -1.47 -2.09 6.64
N PRO A 39 -1.01 -3.07 7.45
CA PRO A 39 -1.73 -4.34 7.59
C PRO A 39 -3.17 -4.17 8.08
N LYS A 40 -3.39 -3.26 9.05
CA LYS A 40 -4.73 -2.97 9.59
C LYS A 40 -5.66 -2.38 8.53
N ILE A 41 -5.14 -1.54 7.65
CA ILE A 41 -5.92 -0.97 6.55
C ILE A 41 -6.23 -2.03 5.50
N LEU A 42 -5.29 -2.93 5.22
CA LEU A 42 -5.51 -4.04 4.30
C LEU A 42 -6.60 -5.01 4.74
N GLU A 43 -6.81 -5.19 6.05
CA GLU A 43 -7.94 -5.98 6.57
C GLU A 43 -9.30 -5.42 6.11
N LYS A 44 -9.46 -4.09 6.10
CA LYS A 44 -10.67 -3.41 5.58
C LYS A 44 -10.90 -3.70 4.10
N TRP A 45 -9.83 -3.91 3.34
CA TRP A 45 -9.86 -4.11 1.90
C TRP A 45 -9.59 -5.57 1.48
N ASN A 46 -9.75 -6.55 2.37
CA ASN A 46 -9.40 -7.95 2.13
C ASN A 46 -10.00 -8.55 0.84
N GLN A 47 -11.19 -8.13 0.41
CA GLN A 47 -11.83 -8.56 -0.84
C GLN A 47 -11.26 -7.92 -2.11
N CYS A 48 -10.45 -6.88 -1.96
CA CYS A 48 -9.88 -6.06 -3.02
C CYS A 48 -8.37 -6.32 -3.22
N ILE A 49 -7.74 -7.04 -2.30
CA ILE A 49 -6.31 -7.32 -2.29
C ILE A 49 -6.07 -8.82 -2.31
N THR A 50 -4.92 -9.21 -2.87
CA THR A 50 -4.36 -10.54 -2.75
C THR A 50 -3.07 -10.42 -1.96
N ILE A 51 -3.04 -10.99 -0.76
CA ILE A 51 -1.83 -11.04 0.07
C ILE A 51 -0.98 -12.23 -0.37
N THR A 52 0.32 -12.01 -0.48
CA THR A 52 1.33 -13.06 -0.71
C THR A 52 2.32 -13.05 0.45
N ASN A 53 3.15 -14.09 0.53
CA ASN A 53 4.20 -14.15 1.55
C ASN A 53 5.20 -12.97 1.44
N THR A 54 5.35 -12.40 0.25
CA THR A 54 6.34 -11.35 -0.05
C THR A 54 5.73 -9.95 -0.14
N GLY A 55 4.41 -9.81 -0.07
CA GLY A 55 3.75 -8.53 -0.30
C GLY A 55 2.24 -8.62 -0.41
N PHE A 56 1.67 -7.66 -1.13
CA PHE A 56 0.28 -7.70 -1.56
C PHE A 56 0.12 -6.99 -2.91
N HIS A 57 -0.93 -7.34 -3.65
CA HIS A 57 -1.32 -6.62 -4.86
C HIS A 57 -2.85 -6.47 -4.92
N LEU A 58 -3.33 -5.56 -5.75
CA LEU A 58 -4.76 -5.38 -5.98
C LEU A 58 -5.28 -6.45 -6.94
N ASN A 59 -6.44 -7.03 -6.62
CA ASN A 59 -7.18 -7.86 -7.57
C ASN A 59 -8.03 -6.96 -8.50
N LEU A 60 -8.81 -7.54 -9.42
CA LEU A 60 -9.68 -6.78 -10.34
C LEU A 60 -10.60 -5.78 -9.63
N LYS A 61 -11.21 -6.17 -8.51
CA LYS A 61 -12.06 -5.29 -7.69
C LYS A 61 -11.24 -4.19 -7.04
N GLY A 62 -10.06 -4.51 -6.53
CA GLY A 62 -9.16 -3.53 -5.93
C GLY A 62 -8.63 -2.50 -6.91
N MET A 63 -8.40 -2.87 -8.17
CA MET A 63 -8.00 -1.90 -9.20
C MET A 63 -9.08 -0.83 -9.44
N LEU A 64 -10.36 -1.20 -9.35
CA LEU A 64 -11.48 -0.24 -9.42
C LEU A 64 -11.56 0.67 -8.18
N MET A 65 -11.00 0.23 -7.06
CA MET A 65 -10.99 0.94 -5.78
C MET A 65 -9.61 1.53 -5.44
N ALA A 66 -8.69 1.57 -6.41
CA ALA A 66 -7.28 1.87 -6.16
C ALA A 66 -7.07 3.24 -5.50
N ASP A 67 -7.80 4.27 -5.95
CA ASP A 67 -7.70 5.62 -5.37
C ASP A 67 -8.23 5.67 -3.93
N ALA A 68 -9.31 4.95 -3.63
CA ALA A 68 -9.86 4.85 -2.27
C ALA A 68 -8.91 4.10 -1.32
N ILE A 69 -8.30 3.00 -1.81
CA ILE A 69 -7.30 2.24 -1.07
C ILE A 69 -6.05 3.09 -0.81
N CYS A 70 -5.58 3.84 -1.82
CA CYS A 70 -4.46 4.78 -1.64
C CYS A 70 -4.80 5.84 -0.59
N SER A 71 -5.99 6.44 -0.67
CA SER A 71 -6.43 7.46 0.29
C SER A 71 -6.46 6.94 1.72
N ASP A 72 -6.91 5.71 1.95
CA ASP A 72 -6.89 5.10 3.29
C ASP A 72 -5.43 4.86 3.75
N LEU A 73 -4.56 4.41 2.85
CA LEU A 73 -3.16 4.12 3.18
C LEU A 73 -2.33 5.37 3.47
N PHE A 74 -2.69 6.53 2.91
CA PHE A 74 -1.91 7.76 3.04
C PHE A 74 -1.80 8.27 4.48
N ILE A 75 -0.68 8.92 4.75
CA ILE A 75 -0.42 9.59 6.02
C ILE A 75 -0.65 11.10 5.82
N VAL A 76 -1.40 11.70 6.74
CA VAL A 76 -1.70 13.15 6.81
C VAL A 76 -0.81 13.79 7.87
#